data_AF-A0A1N6HZU5-F1
#
_entry.id   AF-A0A1N6HZU5-F1
#
_cell.length_a   1.000
_cell.length_b   1.000
_cell.length_c   1.000
_cell.angle_alpha   90.00
_cell.angle_beta   90.00
_cell.angle_gamma   90.00
#
_symmetry.space_group_name_H-M   'P 1'
#
loop_
_entity.id
_entity.type
_entity.pdbx_description
1 polymer ?
#
loop_
_entity_poly.entity_id
_entity_poly.type
_entity_poly.pdbx_seq_one_letter_code
_entity_poly.pdbx_strand_id
1 'polypeptide(L)'
;MESWQVETALILMVVLVILAVLAFMVVRAIIYALYYDQKLKKCLVRSATPKDNAMLALWAGLLMTQHTAVAHMVSISREEFSKVTEEAAKVYLRLAGDLCLDETYKALKYTGDEALNDSMQYLSNASWPDKFLDSGVMMVEELFHAYVDDRFYTTMENLLDNSFDKPRERGRDYKNELKNCLVEWSSPRDKAMLSLWLGLRMTEHVAVASTVNISREEISQIIQEAGKVYLHLTCEMCLAEAVNVLKFEGNEAFNDSFQYLEEVSQQEFLSDPGIRNALELFSSYRSKINDLLREKAKSEK
;
A
#
# COMPACT_ATOMS: atom_id res chain seq x y z
N MET A 1 -45.11 -46.59 -5.25
CA MET A 1 -44.51 -45.24 -5.19
C MET A 1 -45.59 -44.31 -4.72
N GLU A 2 -45.42 -43.75 -3.53
CA GLU A 2 -46.36 -42.81 -2.93
C GLU A 2 -46.33 -41.50 -3.72
N SER A 3 -47.48 -40.87 -3.97
CA SER A 3 -47.59 -39.64 -4.78
C SER A 3 -46.65 -38.52 -4.29
N TRP A 4 -46.39 -38.49 -2.98
CA TRP A 4 -45.45 -37.58 -2.33
C TRP A 4 -43.98 -37.71 -2.80
N GLN A 5 -43.55 -38.89 -3.26
CA GLN A 5 -42.18 -39.10 -3.76
C GLN A 5 -41.95 -38.44 -5.13
N VAL A 6 -43.00 -38.30 -5.95
CA VAL A 6 -42.90 -37.68 -7.27
C VAL A 6 -42.90 -36.15 -7.15
N GLU A 7 -43.75 -35.59 -6.29
CA GLU A 7 -43.79 -34.16 -6.01
C GLU A 7 -42.47 -33.65 -5.40
N THR A 8 -41.91 -34.38 -4.44
CA THR A 8 -40.62 -34.03 -3.82
C THR A 8 -39.46 -34.11 -4.82
N ALA A 9 -39.43 -35.10 -5.70
CA ALA A 9 -38.40 -35.21 -6.76
C ALA A 9 -38.50 -34.07 -7.78
N LEU A 10 -39.72 -33.65 -8.15
CA LEU A 10 -39.95 -32.54 -9.08
C LEU A 10 -39.51 -31.20 -8.47
N ILE A 11 -39.86 -30.95 -7.20
CA ILE A 11 -39.42 -29.76 -6.47
C ILE A 11 -37.88 -29.72 -6.39
N LEU A 12 -37.25 -30.85 -6.07
CA LEU A 12 -35.79 -30.94 -5.99
C LEU A 12 -35.11 -30.63 -7.33
N MET A 13 -35.64 -31.17 -8.44
CA MET A 13 -35.13 -30.88 -9.79
C MET A 13 -35.27 -29.40 -10.16
N VAL A 14 -36.42 -28.77 -9.87
CA VAL A 14 -36.63 -27.34 -10.14
C VAL A 14 -35.66 -26.49 -9.32
N VAL A 15 -35.48 -26.81 -8.04
CA VAL A 15 -34.51 -26.12 -7.18
C VAL A 15 -33.09 -26.27 -7.72
N LEU A 16 -32.68 -27.47 -8.14
CA LEU A 16 -31.34 -27.68 -8.72
C LEU A 16 -31.11 -26.90 -10.02
N VAL A 17 -32.12 -26.83 -10.89
CA VAL A 17 -32.04 -26.03 -12.13
C VAL A 17 -31.93 -24.54 -11.80
N ILE A 18 -32.71 -24.03 -10.85
CA ILE A 18 -32.63 -22.63 -10.40
C ILE A 18 -31.24 -22.34 -9.83
N LEU A 19 -30.71 -23.22 -8.96
CA LEU A 19 -29.37 -23.08 -8.39
C LEU A 19 -28.28 -23.09 -9.48
N ALA A 20 -28.38 -23.96 -10.48
CA ALA A 20 -27.43 -24.02 -11.59
C ALA A 20 -27.47 -22.74 -12.46
N VAL A 21 -28.67 -22.23 -12.74
CA VAL A 21 -28.85 -20.98 -13.49
C VAL A 21 -28.30 -19.78 -12.71
N LEU A 22 -28.60 -19.69 -11.41
CA LEU A 22 -28.06 -18.65 -10.54
C LEU A 22 -26.53 -18.72 -10.47
N ALA A 23 -25.96 -19.91 -10.28
CA ALA A 23 -24.52 -20.11 -10.29
C ALA A 23 -23.89 -19.64 -11.61
N PHE A 24 -24.51 -19.94 -12.75
CA PHE A 24 -24.03 -19.50 -14.06
C PHE A 24 -24.07 -17.97 -14.22
N MET A 25 -25.13 -17.30 -13.74
CA MET A 25 -25.20 -15.84 -13.76
C MET A 25 -24.13 -15.21 -12.88
N VAL A 26 -23.90 -15.76 -11.69
CA VAL A 26 -22.86 -15.29 -10.75
C VAL A 26 -21.47 -15.44 -11.37
N VAL A 27 -21.15 -16.61 -11.94
CA VAL A 27 -19.86 -16.85 -12.61
C VAL A 27 -19.62 -15.85 -13.73
N ARG A 28 -20.64 -15.56 -14.55
CA ARG A 28 -20.53 -14.56 -15.62
C ARG A 28 -20.27 -13.16 -15.08
N ALA A 29 -20.98 -12.74 -14.03
CA ALA A 29 -20.77 -11.43 -13.41
C ALA A 29 -19.33 -11.28 -12.90
N ILE A 30 -18.80 -12.31 -12.22
CA ILE A 30 -17.41 -12.33 -11.72
C ILE A 30 -16.41 -12.19 -12.87
N ILE A 31 -16.60 -12.93 -13.98
CA ILE A 31 -15.71 -12.85 -15.14
C ILE A 31 -15.70 -11.44 -15.73
N TYR A 32 -16.85 -10.77 -15.85
CA TYR A 32 -16.90 -9.39 -16.33
C TYR A 32 -16.18 -8.42 -15.40
N ALA A 33 -16.43 -8.51 -14.09
CA ALA A 33 -15.77 -7.65 -13.11
C ALA A 33 -14.24 -7.78 -13.17
N LEU A 34 -13.72 -9.02 -13.17
CA LEU A 34 -12.29 -9.29 -13.28
C LEU A 34 -11.71 -8.80 -14.61
N TYR A 35 -12.45 -8.95 -15.71
CA TYR A 35 -11.99 -8.51 -17.02
C TYR A 35 -11.82 -7.00 -17.10
N TYR A 36 -12.80 -6.22 -16.63
CA TYR A 36 -12.75 -4.76 -16.71
C TYR A 36 -11.79 -4.13 -15.70
N ASP A 37 -11.69 -4.71 -14.50
CA ASP A 37 -10.66 -4.34 -13.52
C ASP A 37 -9.24 -4.49 -14.12
N GLN A 38 -8.94 -5.62 -14.76
CA GLN A 38 -7.65 -5.81 -15.43
C GLN A 38 -7.42 -4.84 -16.60
N LYS A 39 -8.47 -4.47 -17.35
CA LYS A 39 -8.36 -3.51 -18.45
C LYS A 39 -7.99 -2.13 -17.93
N LEU A 40 -8.62 -1.67 -16.85
CA LEU A 40 -8.27 -0.41 -16.21
C LEU A 40 -6.82 -0.42 -15.71
N LYS A 41 -6.43 -1.44 -14.93
CA LYS A 41 -5.04 -1.61 -14.45
C LYS A 41 -4.02 -1.54 -15.59
N LYS A 42 -4.25 -2.27 -16.68
CA LYS A 42 -3.37 -2.24 -17.86
C LYS A 42 -3.33 -0.88 -18.55
N CYS A 43 -4.47 -0.20 -18.66
CA CYS A 43 -4.52 1.14 -19.25
C CYS A 43 -3.71 2.13 -18.43
N LEU A 44 -3.92 2.16 -17.10
CA LEU A 44 -3.21 3.06 -16.19
C LEU A 44 -1.70 2.86 -16.26
N VAL A 45 -1.22 1.61 -16.13
CA VAL A 45 0.22 1.30 -16.18
C VAL A 45 0.85 1.72 -17.51
N ARG A 46 0.16 1.49 -18.63
CA ARG A 46 0.67 1.87 -19.97
C ARG A 46 0.65 3.38 -20.20
N SER A 47 -0.27 4.10 -19.57
CA SER A 47 -0.51 5.53 -19.82
C SER A 47 0.24 6.45 -18.87
N ALA A 48 0.62 5.94 -17.70
CA ALA A 48 1.42 6.67 -16.72
C ALA A 48 2.86 6.86 -17.21
N THR A 49 3.37 8.08 -17.03
CA THR A 49 4.77 8.42 -17.27
C THR A 49 5.58 8.23 -15.97
N PRO A 50 6.93 8.17 -16.05
CA PRO A 50 7.76 8.16 -14.84
C PRO A 50 7.49 9.35 -13.91
N LYS A 51 7.24 10.54 -14.48
CA LYS A 51 6.90 11.73 -13.70
C LYS A 51 5.55 11.60 -12.97
N ASP A 52 4.57 10.93 -13.58
CA ASP A 52 3.29 10.67 -12.93
C ASP A 52 3.45 9.76 -11.72
N ASN A 53 4.22 8.68 -11.90
CA ASN A 53 4.51 7.74 -10.83
C ASN A 53 5.26 8.41 -9.68
N ALA A 54 6.23 9.28 -9.99
CA ALA A 54 6.95 10.07 -9.00
C ALA A 54 6.05 11.08 -8.29
N MET A 55 5.15 11.77 -9.00
CA MET A 55 4.21 12.74 -8.40
C MET A 55 3.19 12.05 -7.47
N LEU A 56 2.63 10.91 -7.88
CA LEU A 56 1.73 10.14 -7.03
C LEU A 56 2.45 9.54 -5.81
N ALA A 57 3.70 9.09 -5.97
CA ALA A 57 4.52 8.61 -4.87
C ALA A 57 4.89 9.74 -3.90
N LEU A 58 5.27 10.91 -4.40
CA LEU A 58 5.52 12.10 -3.59
C LEU A 58 4.29 12.43 -2.74
N TRP A 59 3.11 12.51 -3.36
CA TRP A 59 1.88 12.81 -2.62
C TRP A 59 1.56 11.75 -1.56
N ALA A 60 1.71 10.45 -1.89
CA ALA A 60 1.53 9.38 -0.92
C ALA A 60 2.54 9.46 0.23
N GLY A 61 3.79 9.85 -0.05
CA GLY A 61 4.81 10.07 0.98
C GLY A 61 4.50 11.26 1.88
N LEU A 62 4.09 12.39 1.29
CA LEU A 62 3.65 13.57 2.03
C LEU A 62 2.37 13.34 2.82
N LEU A 63 1.50 12.44 2.40
CA LEU A 63 0.31 12.08 3.17
C LEU A 63 0.71 11.64 4.59
N MET A 64 1.81 10.90 4.75
CA MET A 64 2.29 10.47 6.06
C MET A 64 2.76 11.63 6.95
N THR A 65 3.20 12.75 6.37
CA THR A 65 3.53 13.97 7.13
C THR A 65 2.30 14.62 7.77
N GLN A 66 1.09 14.21 7.37
CA GLN A 66 -0.15 14.73 7.94
C GLN A 66 -0.63 13.91 9.14
N HIS A 67 -0.05 12.73 9.41
CA HIS A 67 -0.44 11.90 10.54
C HIS A 67 -0.15 12.61 11.87
N THR A 68 -1.15 12.74 12.74
CA THR A 68 -1.06 13.61 13.93
C THR A 68 0.10 13.27 14.87
N ALA A 69 0.45 11.98 14.99
CA ALA A 69 1.56 11.52 15.84
C ALA A 69 2.95 12.02 15.39
N VAL A 70 3.11 12.41 14.12
CA VAL A 70 4.43 12.69 13.51
C VAL A 70 4.46 13.98 12.69
N ALA A 71 3.32 14.65 12.50
CA ALA A 71 3.20 15.86 11.68
C ALA A 71 4.09 17.03 12.13
N HIS A 72 4.50 17.06 13.40
CA HIS A 72 5.41 18.06 13.93
C HIS A 72 6.87 17.87 13.50
N MET A 73 7.20 16.75 12.84
CA MET A 73 8.56 16.43 12.40
C MET A 73 8.92 16.98 11.01
N VAL A 74 7.92 17.43 10.24
CA VAL A 74 8.12 17.99 8.90
C VAL A 74 7.38 19.32 8.79
N SER A 75 8.13 20.37 8.48
CA SER A 75 7.62 21.73 8.35
C SER A 75 7.11 21.99 6.94
N ILE A 76 6.00 21.33 6.56
CA ILE A 76 5.32 21.60 5.29
C ILE A 76 4.16 22.57 5.50
N SER A 77 4.12 23.64 4.71
CA SER A 77 3.01 24.60 4.77
C SER A 77 1.72 23.98 4.17
N ARG A 78 0.55 24.44 4.64
CA ARG A 78 -0.73 24.00 4.05
C ARG A 78 -0.82 24.34 2.56
N GLU A 79 -0.27 25.47 2.15
CA GLU A 79 -0.26 25.89 0.74
C GLU A 79 0.61 24.95 -0.11
N GLU A 80 1.81 24.61 0.37
CA GLU A 80 2.71 23.68 -0.29
C GLU A 80 2.09 22.27 -0.40
N PHE A 81 1.54 21.75 0.70
CA PHE A 81 0.84 20.46 0.67
C PHE A 81 -0.37 20.47 -0.27
N SER A 82 -1.16 21.56 -0.26
CA SER A 82 -2.31 21.72 -1.15
C SER A 82 -1.90 21.75 -2.62
N LYS A 83 -0.79 22.41 -2.94
CA LYS A 83 -0.25 22.46 -4.31
C LYS A 83 0.19 21.08 -4.80
N VAL A 84 0.92 20.32 -3.99
CA VAL A 84 1.30 18.93 -4.35
C VAL A 84 0.06 18.05 -4.52
N THR A 85 -0.92 18.20 -3.62
CA THR A 85 -2.19 17.47 -3.69
C THR A 85 -2.96 17.78 -4.98
N GLU A 86 -2.99 19.05 -5.40
CA GLU A 86 -3.60 19.45 -6.67
C GLU A 86 -2.87 18.83 -7.87
N GLU A 87 -1.53 18.85 -7.90
CA GLU A 87 -0.75 18.24 -9.00
C GLU A 87 -0.94 16.73 -9.09
N ALA A 88 -0.95 16.02 -7.94
CA ALA A 88 -1.28 14.60 -7.91
C ALA A 88 -2.71 14.33 -8.39
N ALA A 89 -3.68 15.17 -8.03
CA ALA A 89 -5.05 15.05 -8.51
C ALA A 89 -5.17 15.32 -10.02
N LYS A 90 -4.36 16.23 -10.60
CA LYS A 90 -4.28 16.42 -12.05
C LYS A 90 -3.77 15.17 -12.76
N VAL A 91 -2.76 14.50 -12.21
CA VAL A 91 -2.29 13.19 -12.72
C VAL A 91 -3.42 12.17 -12.67
N TYR A 92 -4.12 12.06 -11.54
CA TYR A 92 -5.27 11.17 -11.39
C TYR A 92 -6.35 11.43 -12.44
N LEU A 93 -6.77 12.69 -12.60
CA LEU A 93 -7.80 13.10 -13.56
C LEU A 93 -7.37 12.83 -15.00
N ARG A 94 -6.12 13.09 -15.36
CA ARG A 94 -5.62 12.81 -16.71
C ARG A 94 -5.57 11.31 -17.00
N LEU A 95 -5.15 10.49 -16.05
CA LEU A 95 -5.09 9.04 -16.24
C LEU A 95 -6.49 8.43 -16.27
N ALA A 96 -7.28 8.61 -15.22
CA ALA A 96 -8.57 7.94 -15.06
C ALA A 96 -9.74 8.66 -15.76
N GLY A 97 -9.67 9.99 -15.89
CA GLY A 97 -10.74 10.80 -16.46
C GLY A 97 -10.59 11.13 -17.95
N ASP A 98 -9.40 10.98 -18.52
CA ASP A 98 -9.12 11.29 -19.93
C ASP A 98 -8.58 10.07 -20.67
N LEU A 99 -7.33 9.68 -20.37
CA LEU A 99 -6.62 8.63 -21.12
C LEU A 99 -7.25 7.23 -20.99
N CYS A 100 -7.79 6.91 -19.80
CA CYS A 100 -8.41 5.63 -19.48
C CYS A 100 -9.88 5.78 -19.09
N LEU A 101 -10.58 6.80 -19.60
CA LEU A 101 -11.97 7.08 -19.21
C LEU A 101 -12.91 5.91 -19.53
N ASP A 102 -12.71 5.24 -20.67
CA ASP A 102 -13.55 4.11 -21.08
C ASP A 102 -13.37 2.91 -20.15
N GLU A 103 -12.13 2.54 -19.86
CA GLU A 103 -11.80 1.47 -18.92
C GLU A 103 -12.25 1.81 -17.50
N THR A 104 -12.10 3.08 -17.08
CA THR A 104 -12.54 3.55 -15.76
C THR A 104 -14.04 3.43 -15.62
N TYR A 105 -14.80 3.91 -16.61
CA TYR A 105 -16.25 3.79 -16.62
C TYR A 105 -16.70 2.33 -16.57
N LYS A 106 -16.09 1.45 -17.37
CA LYS A 106 -16.45 0.02 -17.39
C LYS A 106 -16.10 -0.68 -16.09
N ALA A 107 -14.92 -0.42 -15.51
CA ALA A 107 -14.54 -0.98 -14.23
C ALA A 107 -15.52 -0.55 -13.13
N LEU A 108 -15.87 0.74 -13.03
CA LEU A 108 -16.85 1.20 -12.05
C LEU A 108 -18.24 0.58 -12.28
N LYS A 109 -18.68 0.46 -13.54
CA LYS A 109 -19.98 -0.12 -13.90
C LYS A 109 -20.10 -1.61 -13.57
N TYR A 110 -19.04 -2.38 -13.76
CA TYR A 110 -19.10 -3.86 -13.67
C TYR A 110 -18.44 -4.44 -12.42
N THR A 111 -17.50 -3.72 -11.80
CA THR A 111 -16.75 -4.16 -10.63
C THR A 111 -17.20 -3.42 -9.36
N GLY A 112 -17.55 -2.14 -9.47
CA GLY A 112 -18.05 -1.32 -8.35
C GLY A 112 -17.16 -0.12 -8.03
N ASP A 113 -17.53 0.64 -7.00
CA ASP A 113 -16.95 1.95 -6.68
C ASP A 113 -15.47 1.89 -6.28
N GLU A 114 -15.01 0.76 -5.74
CA GLU A 114 -13.62 0.54 -5.32
C GLU A 114 -12.67 0.29 -6.50
N ALA A 115 -13.20 -0.12 -7.65
CA ALA A 115 -12.40 -0.60 -8.78
C ALA A 115 -11.35 0.42 -9.26
N LEU A 116 -11.70 1.71 -9.23
CA LEU A 116 -10.76 2.77 -9.58
C LEU A 116 -9.68 2.97 -8.51
N ASN A 117 -10.04 2.93 -7.22
CA ASN A 117 -9.08 3.06 -6.14
C ASN A 117 -8.08 1.89 -6.16
N ASP A 118 -8.57 0.66 -6.29
CA ASP A 118 -7.76 -0.55 -6.39
C ASP A 118 -6.82 -0.52 -7.61
N SER A 119 -7.32 -0.01 -8.74
CA SER A 119 -6.51 0.11 -9.95
C SER A 119 -5.42 1.18 -9.82
N MET A 120 -5.69 2.27 -9.08
CA MET A 120 -4.68 3.29 -8.78
C MET A 120 -3.65 2.81 -7.75
N GLN A 121 -4.07 2.01 -6.76
CA GLN A 121 -3.14 1.32 -5.86
C GLN A 121 -2.26 0.34 -6.63
N TYR A 122 -2.85 -0.42 -7.57
CA TYR A 122 -2.09 -1.29 -8.46
C TYR A 122 -1.07 -0.53 -9.32
N LEU A 123 -1.46 0.61 -9.90
CA LEU A 123 -0.52 1.49 -10.63
C LEU A 123 0.62 1.95 -9.71
N SER A 124 0.29 2.36 -8.49
CA SER A 124 1.28 2.78 -7.50
C SER A 124 2.29 1.66 -7.30
N ASN A 125 1.84 0.42 -7.03
CA ASN A 125 2.67 -0.75 -6.74
C ASN A 125 3.47 -1.26 -7.96
N ALA A 126 2.86 -1.26 -9.14
CA ALA A 126 3.52 -1.73 -10.37
C ALA A 126 4.74 -0.88 -10.76
N SER A 127 4.80 0.37 -10.30
CA SER A 127 5.93 1.27 -10.51
C SER A 127 6.98 1.23 -9.40
N TRP A 128 6.83 0.38 -8.36
CA TRP A 128 7.76 0.31 -7.23
C TRP A 128 9.19 -0.05 -7.62
N PRO A 129 9.44 -1.10 -8.43
CA PRO A 129 10.81 -1.50 -8.75
C PRO A 129 11.64 -0.35 -9.31
N ASP A 130 11.08 0.44 -10.23
CA ASP A 130 11.77 1.58 -10.84
C ASP A 130 11.95 2.74 -9.86
N LYS A 131 10.99 2.98 -8.94
CA LYS A 131 11.07 4.05 -7.92
C LYS A 131 12.24 3.86 -6.97
N PHE A 132 12.55 2.62 -6.57
CA PHE A 132 13.65 2.33 -5.64
C PHE A 132 15.04 2.35 -6.29
N LEU A 133 15.10 2.43 -7.62
CA LEU A 133 16.35 2.63 -8.36
C LEU A 133 16.70 4.12 -8.55
N ASP A 134 15.83 5.03 -8.09
CA ASP A 134 16.10 6.46 -8.11
C ASP A 134 17.22 6.83 -7.12
N SER A 135 18.20 7.62 -7.57
CA SER A 135 19.39 7.94 -6.78
C SER A 135 19.08 8.69 -5.48
N GLY A 136 18.06 9.53 -5.45
CA GLY A 136 17.68 10.25 -4.23
C GLY A 136 16.98 9.34 -3.22
N VAL A 137 16.13 8.42 -3.71
CA VAL A 137 15.51 7.37 -2.90
C VAL A 137 16.56 6.43 -2.31
N MET A 138 17.55 6.01 -3.12
CA MET A 138 18.67 5.18 -2.66
C MET A 138 19.52 5.89 -1.61
N MET A 139 19.79 7.19 -1.77
CA MET A 139 20.56 7.96 -0.79
C MET A 139 19.89 7.95 0.59
N VAL A 140 18.56 8.15 0.67
CA VAL A 140 17.85 8.09 1.96
C VAL A 140 17.89 6.70 2.56
N GLU A 141 17.80 5.66 1.72
CA GLU A 141 17.93 4.28 2.17
C GLU A 141 19.32 3.99 2.75
N GLU A 142 20.38 4.42 2.07
CA GLU A 142 21.75 4.28 2.54
C GLU A 142 21.98 5.02 3.87
N LEU A 143 21.38 6.20 4.05
CA LEU A 143 21.45 6.92 5.33
C LEU A 143 20.73 6.17 6.46
N PHE A 144 19.60 5.53 6.15
CA PHE A 144 18.89 4.70 7.13
C PHE A 144 19.71 3.47 7.51
N HIS A 145 20.20 2.74 6.52
CA HIS A 145 21.12 1.62 6.73
C HIS A 145 22.33 2.05 7.54
N ALA A 146 23.03 3.12 7.16
CA ALA A 146 24.17 3.63 7.92
C ALA A 146 23.86 3.93 9.39
N TYR A 147 22.62 4.33 9.72
CA TYR A 147 22.19 4.54 11.09
C TYR A 147 21.87 3.24 11.85
N VAL A 148 21.21 2.28 11.20
CA VAL A 148 20.81 1.02 11.86
C VAL A 148 21.93 -0.02 11.88
N ASP A 149 22.79 -0.03 10.87
CA ASP A 149 23.75 -1.09 10.56
C ASP A 149 24.72 -1.36 11.72
N ASP A 150 25.31 -0.32 12.31
CA ASP A 150 26.29 -0.49 13.39
C ASP A 150 25.72 -1.30 14.57
N ARG A 151 24.45 -1.06 14.92
CA ARG A 151 23.79 -1.78 16.02
C ARG A 151 23.10 -3.07 15.57
N PHE A 152 22.47 -3.05 14.41
CA PHE A 152 21.75 -4.20 13.88
C PHE A 152 22.72 -5.32 13.50
N TYR A 153 23.73 -5.05 12.67
CA TYR A 153 24.72 -6.06 12.29
C TYR A 153 25.47 -6.58 13.50
N THR A 154 25.99 -5.70 14.38
CA THR A 154 26.70 -6.18 15.58
C THR A 154 25.82 -7.07 16.46
N THR A 155 24.54 -6.75 16.63
CA THR A 155 23.63 -7.59 17.45
C THR A 155 23.31 -8.90 16.75
N MET A 156 22.93 -8.85 15.48
CA MET A 156 22.46 -10.01 14.73
C MET A 156 23.59 -10.94 14.33
N GLU A 157 24.74 -10.44 13.86
CA GLU A 157 25.92 -11.24 13.51
C GLU A 157 26.40 -12.05 14.71
N ASN A 158 26.57 -11.42 15.88
CA ASN A 158 26.93 -12.12 17.11
C ASN A 158 25.95 -13.24 17.48
N LEU A 159 24.66 -13.06 17.23
CA LEU A 159 23.63 -14.05 17.57
C LEU A 159 23.51 -15.14 16.50
N LEU A 160 23.67 -14.80 15.23
CA LEU A 160 23.65 -15.74 14.11
C LEU A 160 24.88 -16.65 14.17
N ASP A 161 26.07 -16.10 14.43
CA ASP A 161 27.32 -16.85 14.53
C ASP A 161 27.41 -17.70 15.81
N ASN A 162 26.78 -17.31 16.92
CA ASN A 162 26.78 -18.13 18.14
C ASN A 162 25.68 -19.21 18.16
N SER A 163 24.85 -19.30 17.12
CA SER A 163 23.66 -20.17 17.12
C SER A 163 23.87 -21.59 16.55
N PHE A 164 25.12 -22.09 16.52
CA PHE A 164 25.54 -23.25 15.72
C PHE A 164 24.83 -24.61 15.91
N ASP A 165 23.90 -24.79 16.87
CA ASP A 165 23.43 -26.15 17.20
C ASP A 165 21.91 -26.42 17.16
N LYS A 166 21.05 -25.44 16.88
CA LYS A 166 19.59 -25.71 16.82
C LYS A 166 19.08 -25.98 15.40
N PRO A 167 18.59 -27.20 15.09
CA PRO A 167 17.98 -27.50 13.80
C PRO A 167 16.65 -26.77 13.63
N ARG A 168 16.28 -26.46 12.38
CA ARG A 168 14.97 -25.88 12.04
C ARG A 168 13.85 -26.80 12.52
N GLU A 169 12.96 -26.29 13.37
CA GLU A 169 11.77 -27.02 13.78
C GLU A 169 10.81 -27.24 12.60
N ARG A 170 10.44 -28.50 12.36
CA ARG A 170 9.56 -28.85 11.24
C ARG A 170 8.15 -28.29 11.49
N GLY A 171 7.63 -27.53 10.53
CA GLY A 171 6.28 -26.97 10.58
C GLY A 171 6.14 -25.67 11.36
N ARG A 172 7.24 -25.12 11.89
CA ARG A 172 7.26 -23.79 12.49
C ARG A 172 7.35 -22.71 11.39
N ASP A 173 6.54 -21.68 11.50
CA ASP A 173 6.47 -20.52 10.60
C ASP A 173 7.06 -19.31 11.31
N TYR A 174 8.37 -19.10 11.12
CA TYR A 174 9.09 -18.06 11.86
C TYR A 174 8.66 -16.67 11.38
N LYS A 175 8.41 -16.50 10.07
CA LYS A 175 7.89 -15.25 9.53
C LYS A 175 6.59 -14.84 10.24
N ASN A 176 5.67 -15.77 10.46
CA ASN A 176 4.43 -15.45 11.16
C ASN A 176 4.65 -15.13 12.65
N GLU A 177 5.62 -15.77 13.31
CA GLU A 177 6.02 -15.40 14.69
C GLU A 177 6.51 -13.94 14.75
N LEU A 178 7.40 -13.54 13.83
CA LEU A 178 7.88 -12.16 13.75
C LEU A 178 6.77 -11.16 13.43
N LYS A 179 5.89 -11.48 12.46
CA LYS A 179 4.72 -10.65 12.14
C LYS A 179 3.86 -10.38 13.37
N ASN A 180 3.54 -11.42 14.14
CA ASN A 180 2.72 -11.28 15.34
C ASN A 180 3.42 -10.42 16.39
N CYS A 181 4.72 -10.65 16.62
CA CYS A 181 5.49 -9.86 17.57
C CYS A 181 5.55 -8.37 17.19
N LEU A 182 5.82 -8.05 15.92
CA LEU A 182 5.86 -6.67 15.43
C LEU A 182 4.51 -5.96 15.63
N VAL A 183 3.40 -6.64 15.35
CA VAL A 183 2.05 -6.07 15.54
C VAL A 183 1.72 -5.87 17.01
N GLU A 184 2.12 -6.80 17.88
CA GLU A 184 1.87 -6.73 19.32
C GLU A 184 2.66 -5.60 19.99
N TRP A 185 3.92 -5.40 19.60
CA TRP A 185 4.84 -4.49 20.28
C TRP A 185 5.00 -3.11 19.64
N SER A 186 4.50 -2.91 18.42
CA SER A 186 4.50 -1.58 17.79
C SER A 186 3.36 -0.71 18.32
N SER A 187 3.70 0.46 18.83
CA SER A 187 2.71 1.47 19.17
C SER A 187 2.16 2.17 17.92
N PRO A 188 1.00 2.85 18.01
CA PRO A 188 0.50 3.73 16.95
C PRO A 188 1.54 4.74 16.45
N ARG A 189 2.36 5.29 17.36
CA ARG A 189 3.43 6.22 17.01
C ARG A 189 4.56 5.52 16.24
N ASP A 190 4.91 4.30 16.62
CA ASP A 190 5.97 3.53 15.95
C ASP A 190 5.60 3.21 14.50
N LYS A 191 4.35 2.77 14.28
CA LYS A 191 3.81 2.54 12.94
C LYS A 191 3.84 3.82 12.11
N ALA A 192 3.34 4.93 12.67
CA ALA A 192 3.37 6.23 12.00
C ALA A 192 4.80 6.71 11.70
N MET A 193 5.77 6.41 12.58
CA MET A 193 7.18 6.76 12.39
C MET A 193 7.82 5.99 11.24
N LEU A 194 7.63 4.67 11.20
CA LEU A 194 8.15 3.83 10.13
C LEU A 194 7.51 4.21 8.79
N SER A 195 6.20 4.47 8.76
CA SER A 195 5.52 4.91 7.55
C SER A 195 5.92 6.33 7.12
N LEU A 196 6.18 7.25 8.05
CA LEU A 196 6.74 8.57 7.73
C LEU A 196 8.12 8.44 7.07
N TRP A 197 8.99 7.59 7.61
CA TRP A 197 10.30 7.34 7.01
C TRP A 197 10.17 6.75 5.59
N LEU A 198 9.32 5.73 5.40
CA LEU A 198 9.04 5.18 4.07
C LEU A 198 8.51 6.25 3.10
N GLY A 199 7.59 7.10 3.56
CA GLY A 199 7.04 8.19 2.77
C GLY A 199 8.06 9.26 2.41
N LEU A 200 8.96 9.60 3.33
CA LEU A 200 10.01 10.58 3.13
C LEU A 200 10.96 10.20 1.98
N ARG A 201 11.23 8.91 1.79
CA ARG A 201 12.05 8.45 0.66
C ARG A 201 11.52 8.96 -0.68
N MET A 202 10.20 9.04 -0.82
CA MET A 202 9.54 9.48 -2.06
C MET A 202 9.70 10.99 -2.30
N THR A 203 10.02 11.77 -1.27
CA THR A 203 10.28 13.22 -1.43
C THR A 203 11.63 13.48 -2.08
N GLU A 204 12.58 12.54 -1.97
CA GLU A 204 13.91 12.67 -2.55
C GLU A 204 14.00 12.16 -3.99
N HIS A 205 12.92 11.61 -4.57
CA HIS A 205 12.95 11.15 -5.95
C HIS A 205 13.30 12.32 -6.91
N VAL A 206 14.33 12.15 -7.75
CA VAL A 206 14.92 13.28 -8.52
C VAL A 206 13.93 14.02 -9.43
N ALA A 207 12.86 13.35 -9.87
CA ALA A 207 11.84 13.95 -10.73
C ALA A 207 10.93 14.95 -9.99
N VAL A 208 10.90 14.89 -8.66
CA VAL A 208 9.95 15.63 -7.82
C VAL A 208 10.56 16.27 -6.57
N ALA A 209 11.84 16.01 -6.26
CA ALA A 209 12.54 16.55 -5.09
C ALA A 209 12.54 18.09 -4.99
N SER A 210 12.43 18.80 -6.12
CA SER A 210 12.30 20.27 -6.13
C SER A 210 10.88 20.78 -5.86
N THR A 211 9.90 19.89 -5.69
CA THR A 211 8.48 20.24 -5.50
C THR A 211 8.18 20.58 -4.04
N VAL A 212 8.93 20.00 -3.11
CA VAL A 212 8.81 20.24 -1.67
C VAL A 212 10.15 20.61 -1.06
N ASN A 213 10.13 21.40 0.01
CA ASN A 213 11.34 21.80 0.70
C ASN A 213 11.36 21.22 2.12
N ILE A 214 11.92 20.01 2.25
CA ILE A 214 12.20 19.38 3.54
C ILE A 214 13.69 19.56 3.83
N SER A 215 14.01 20.07 5.03
CA SER A 215 15.40 20.32 5.42
C SER A 215 16.17 19.02 5.65
N ARG A 216 17.51 19.08 5.52
CA ARG A 216 18.38 17.93 5.82
C ARG A 216 18.31 17.55 7.30
N GLU A 217 18.08 18.52 8.16
CA GLU A 217 17.90 18.34 9.59
C GLU A 217 16.64 17.53 9.89
N GLU A 218 15.51 17.86 9.25
CA GLU A 218 14.26 17.10 9.37
C GLU A 218 14.43 15.66 8.83
N ILE A 219 15.06 15.50 7.67
CA ILE A 219 15.36 14.17 7.10
C ILE A 219 16.20 13.34 8.08
N SER A 220 17.28 13.92 8.62
CA SER A 220 18.15 13.24 9.57
C SER A 220 17.40 12.87 10.86
N GLN A 221 16.57 13.75 11.38
CA GLN A 221 15.77 13.48 12.57
C GLN A 221 14.79 12.32 12.35
N ILE A 222 14.10 12.28 11.21
CA ILE A 222 13.17 11.20 10.86
C ILE A 222 13.90 9.87 10.73
N ILE A 223 15.04 9.85 10.04
CA ILE A 223 15.86 8.64 9.90
C ILE A 223 16.28 8.10 11.28
N GLN A 224 16.76 8.98 12.18
CA GLN A 224 17.18 8.57 13.52
C GLN A 224 16.02 8.04 14.36
N GLU A 225 14.86 8.70 14.34
CA GLU A 225 13.68 8.26 15.09
C GLU A 225 13.12 6.93 14.56
N ALA A 226 13.00 6.79 13.23
CA ALA A 226 12.58 5.53 12.61
C ALA A 226 13.58 4.41 12.87
N GLY A 227 14.89 4.70 12.81
CA GLY A 227 15.92 3.73 13.13
C GLY A 227 15.90 3.29 14.61
N LYS A 228 15.56 4.18 15.55
CA LYS A 228 15.34 3.81 16.96
C LYS A 228 14.17 2.85 17.10
N VAL A 229 13.05 3.14 16.43
CA VAL A 229 11.89 2.25 16.42
C VAL A 229 12.25 0.89 15.83
N TYR A 230 12.92 0.88 14.68
CA TYR A 230 13.36 -0.35 14.02
C TYR A 230 14.27 -1.20 14.94
N LEU A 231 15.28 -0.59 15.57
CA LEU A 231 16.19 -1.28 16.49
C LEU A 231 15.47 -1.75 17.75
N HIS A 232 14.57 -0.94 18.33
CA HIS A 232 13.79 -1.34 19.50
C HIS A 232 12.93 -2.58 19.19
N LEU A 233 12.23 -2.58 18.05
CA LEU A 233 11.41 -3.72 17.63
C LEU A 233 12.27 -4.95 17.32
N THR A 234 13.36 -4.80 16.57
CA THR A 234 14.13 -5.94 16.04
C THR A 234 15.21 -6.47 16.98
N CYS A 235 15.79 -5.62 17.81
CA CYS A 235 16.93 -5.96 18.67
C CYS A 235 16.55 -6.07 20.15
N GLU A 236 15.37 -5.59 20.56
CA GLU A 236 14.94 -5.64 21.96
C GLU A 236 13.64 -6.44 22.13
N MET A 237 12.55 -6.02 21.47
CA MET A 237 11.22 -6.59 21.71
C MET A 237 10.98 -7.91 20.99
N CYS A 238 11.37 -8.00 19.72
CA CYS A 238 11.17 -9.16 18.84
C CYS A 238 12.49 -9.83 18.44
N LEU A 239 13.51 -9.74 19.29
CA LEU A 239 14.86 -10.21 18.96
C LEU A 239 14.88 -11.70 18.60
N ALA A 240 14.18 -12.54 19.37
CA ALA A 240 14.19 -13.98 19.14
C ALA A 240 13.55 -14.34 17.79
N GLU A 241 12.41 -13.73 17.50
CA GLU A 241 11.66 -13.90 16.25
C GLU A 241 12.48 -13.37 15.06
N ALA A 242 13.08 -12.20 15.20
CA ALA A 242 13.93 -11.58 14.19
C ALA A 242 15.14 -12.47 13.85
N VAL A 243 15.86 -12.97 14.86
CA VAL A 243 16.99 -13.89 14.68
C VAL A 243 16.53 -15.18 14.00
N ASN A 244 15.41 -15.75 14.43
CA ASN A 244 14.89 -16.99 13.87
C ASN A 244 14.50 -16.83 12.39
N VAL A 245 13.81 -15.76 12.02
CA VAL A 245 13.45 -15.49 10.62
C VAL A 245 14.69 -15.34 9.76
N LEU A 246 15.64 -14.48 10.15
CA LEU A 246 16.87 -14.28 9.39
C LEU A 246 17.67 -15.58 9.24
N LYS A 247 17.73 -16.39 10.30
CA LYS A 247 18.45 -17.66 10.30
C LYS A 247 17.82 -18.73 9.41
N PHE A 248 16.51 -18.91 9.51
CA PHE A 248 15.83 -20.08 8.93
C PHE A 248 15.07 -19.78 7.63
N GLU A 249 14.76 -18.52 7.37
CA GLU A 249 13.91 -18.08 6.25
C GLU A 249 14.52 -16.91 5.46
N GLY A 250 15.52 -16.21 6.01
CA GLY A 250 16.33 -15.22 5.31
C GLY A 250 15.74 -13.80 5.28
N ASN A 251 16.46 -12.91 4.60
CA ASN A 251 16.13 -11.47 4.54
C ASN A 251 14.77 -11.19 3.88
N GLU A 252 14.36 -11.99 2.89
CA GLU A 252 13.06 -11.80 2.23
C GLU A 252 11.90 -12.02 3.22
N ALA A 253 11.93 -13.11 3.99
CA ALA A 253 10.92 -13.38 5.01
C ALA A 253 10.93 -12.34 6.16
N PHE A 254 12.10 -11.79 6.47
CA PHE A 254 12.25 -10.71 7.43
C PHE A 254 11.59 -9.42 6.91
N ASN A 255 11.88 -9.01 5.67
CA ASN A 255 11.29 -7.84 5.04
C ASN A 255 9.77 -7.98 4.86
N ASP A 256 9.28 -9.17 4.47
CA ASP A 256 7.85 -9.49 4.40
C ASP A 256 7.13 -9.27 5.74
N SER A 257 7.83 -9.41 6.86
CA SER A 257 7.24 -9.21 8.19
C SER A 257 6.98 -7.74 8.48
N PHE A 258 7.88 -6.86 8.03
CA PHE A 258 7.70 -5.41 8.08
C PHE A 258 6.65 -4.91 7.08
N GLN A 259 6.61 -5.48 5.87
CA GLN A 259 5.55 -5.17 4.92
C GLN A 259 4.16 -5.53 5.51
N TYR A 260 4.05 -6.67 6.18
CA TYR A 260 2.81 -7.03 6.86
C TYR A 260 2.44 -6.04 7.98
N LEU A 261 3.41 -5.56 8.76
CA LEU A 261 3.17 -4.52 9.76
C LEU A 261 2.60 -3.25 9.12
N GLU A 262 3.15 -2.83 7.98
CA GLU A 262 2.62 -1.69 7.21
C GLU A 262 1.18 -1.94 6.76
N GLU A 263 0.91 -3.11 6.15
CA GLU A 263 -0.41 -3.49 5.63
C GLU A 263 -1.50 -3.44 6.72
N VAL A 264 -1.24 -4.02 7.89
CA VAL A 264 -2.24 -4.01 8.98
C VAL A 264 -2.38 -2.64 9.65
N SER A 265 -1.40 -1.76 9.49
CA SER A 265 -1.45 -0.38 10.03
C SER A 265 -2.26 0.57 9.16
N GLN A 266 -2.56 0.23 7.90
CA GLN A 266 -3.29 1.10 6.98
C GLN A 266 -4.68 1.50 7.51
N GLN A 267 -5.43 0.55 8.07
CA GLN A 267 -6.75 0.82 8.63
C GLN A 267 -6.68 1.81 9.81
N GLU A 268 -5.63 1.70 10.63
CA GLU A 268 -5.38 2.61 11.73
C GLU A 268 -5.07 4.02 11.21
N PHE A 269 -4.23 4.15 10.19
CA PHE A 269 -3.90 5.45 9.58
C PHE A 269 -5.11 6.15 8.96
N LEU A 270 -6.02 5.41 8.33
CA LEU A 270 -7.25 5.98 7.77
C LEU A 270 -8.18 6.57 8.84
N SER A 271 -7.99 6.21 10.11
CA SER A 271 -8.73 6.79 11.23
C SER A 271 -8.13 8.09 11.76
N ASP A 272 -6.87 8.39 11.42
CA ASP A 272 -6.18 9.62 11.84
C ASP A 272 -6.83 10.86 11.20
N PRO A 273 -7.15 11.91 11.97
CA PRO A 273 -7.84 13.08 11.44
C PRO A 273 -7.01 13.87 10.42
N GLY A 274 -5.67 13.90 10.56
CA GLY A 274 -4.80 14.58 9.61
C GLY A 274 -4.76 13.85 8.27
N ILE A 275 -4.65 12.52 8.28
CA ILE A 275 -4.76 11.68 7.09
C ILE A 275 -6.12 11.85 6.41
N ARG A 276 -7.23 11.79 7.16
CA ARG A 276 -8.57 11.98 6.59
C ARG A 276 -8.73 13.34 5.92
N ASN A 277 -8.30 14.42 6.57
CA ASN A 277 -8.37 15.77 6.01
C ASN A 277 -7.58 15.87 4.70
N ALA A 278 -6.40 15.25 4.62
CA ALA A 278 -5.58 15.22 3.42
C ALA A 278 -6.24 14.42 2.28
N LEU A 279 -6.86 13.27 2.59
CA LEU A 279 -7.61 12.48 1.63
C LEU A 279 -8.87 13.21 1.13
N GLU A 280 -9.56 13.95 2.01
CA GLU A 280 -10.69 14.80 1.64
C GLU A 280 -10.27 15.93 0.68
N LEU A 281 -9.13 16.58 0.95
CA LEU A 281 -8.56 17.58 0.05
C LEU A 281 -8.27 16.99 -1.33
N PHE A 282 -7.60 15.83 -1.39
CA PHE A 282 -7.36 15.12 -2.64
C PHE A 282 -8.66 14.76 -3.38
N SER A 283 -9.67 14.27 -2.64
CA SER A 283 -11.00 13.96 -3.15
C SER A 283 -11.67 15.20 -3.78
N SER A 284 -11.53 16.36 -3.15
CA SER A 284 -12.10 17.61 -3.65
C SER A 284 -11.54 17.99 -5.03
N TYR A 285 -10.23 17.85 -5.24
CA TYR A 285 -9.58 18.17 -6.52
C TYR A 285 -9.93 17.18 -7.63
N ARG A 286 -10.12 15.89 -7.31
CA ARG A 286 -10.48 14.87 -8.32
C ARG A 286 -11.99 14.74 -8.56
N SER A 287 -12.83 15.51 -7.86
CA SER A 287 -14.30 15.40 -7.93
C SER A 287 -14.86 15.54 -9.36
N LYS A 288 -14.17 16.27 -10.24
CA LYS A 288 -14.50 16.41 -11.67
C LYS A 288 -14.62 15.08 -12.42
N ILE A 289 -13.98 14.00 -11.95
CA ILE A 289 -14.10 12.68 -12.57
C ILE A 289 -15.55 12.19 -12.63
N ASN A 290 -16.36 12.55 -11.63
CA ASN A 290 -17.76 12.15 -11.57
C ASN A 290 -18.58 12.73 -12.73
N ASP A 291 -18.27 13.95 -13.16
CA ASP A 291 -18.96 14.59 -14.28
C ASP A 291 -18.55 13.95 -15.61
N LEU A 292 -17.26 13.64 -15.78
CA LEU A 292 -16.75 12.91 -16.95
C LEU A 292 -17.40 11.52 -17.07
N LEU A 293 -17.54 10.82 -15.96
CA LEU A 293 -18.20 9.51 -15.90
C LEU A 293 -19.70 9.61 -16.22
N ARG A 294 -20.39 10.65 -15.76
CA ARG A 294 -21.80 10.90 -16.10
C ARG A 294 -21.99 11.21 -17.59
N GLU A 295 -21.09 11.98 -18.18
CA GLU A 295 -21.11 12.27 -19.62
C GLU A 295 -20.86 11.01 -20.44
N LYS A 296 -19.85 10.22 -20.07
CA LYS A 296 -19.57 8.91 -20.67
C LYS A 296 -20.79 7.97 -20.57
N ALA A 297 -21.44 7.91 -19.42
CA ALA A 297 -22.65 7.10 -19.22
C ALA A 297 -23.82 7.51 -20.14
N LYS A 298 -23.94 8.80 -20.49
CA LYS A 298 -24.95 9.28 -21.45
C LYS A 298 -24.62 8.87 -22.89
N SER A 299 -23.34 8.82 -23.25
CA SER A 299 -22.90 8.43 -24.60
C SER A 299 -23.05 6.94 -24.93
N GLU A 300 -23.22 6.10 -23.91
CA GLU A 300 -23.36 4.64 -24.02
C GLU A 300 -24.83 4.17 -24.04
N LYS A 301 -25.79 5.10 -23.96
CA LYS A 301 -27.24 4.84 -24.06
C LYS A 301 -27.73 5.08 -25.49
#